data_AF-A0A7C1Y4R8-F1
#
_entry.id   AF-A0A7C1Y4R8-F1
#
_cell.length_a   1.000
_cell.length_b   1.000
_cell.length_c   1.000
_cell.angle_alpha   90.00
_cell.angle_beta   90.00
_cell.angle_gamma   90.00
#
_symmetry.space_group_name_H-M   'P 1'
#
loop_
_entity.id
_entity.type
_entity.pdbx_description
1 polymer ?
#
loop_
_entity_poly.entity_id
_entity_poly.type
_entity_poly.pdbx_seq_one_letter_code
_entity_poly.pdbx_strand_id
1 'polypeptide(L)'
;KGHPLARSLEECRLLFPPAVIEMISVAEESGGLDQELTRLAGAYEVELDRHLKMMVALAEPLMLFVMAVLVGTVVIGMLLPIFNLQELIR
;
A
#
# COMPACT_ATOMS: atom_id res chain seq x y z
N LYS A 1 -6.51 -12.10 33.77
CA LYS A 1 -7.71 -12.99 33.81
C LYS A 1 -7.61 -13.91 32.59
N GLY A 2 -7.87 -15.21 32.71
CA GLY A 2 -7.81 -16.12 31.56
C GLY A 2 -9.04 -15.94 30.67
N HIS A 3 -8.85 -15.32 29.51
CA HIS A 3 -9.88 -15.15 28.48
C HIS A 3 -9.32 -15.74 27.19
N PRO A 4 -10.15 -16.40 26.35
CA PRO A 4 -9.70 -16.89 25.06
C PRO A 4 -9.03 -15.78 24.24
N LEU A 5 -7.97 -16.11 23.52
CA LEU A 5 -7.26 -15.15 22.68
C LEU A 5 -8.20 -14.55 21.64
N ALA A 6 -9.04 -15.38 21.01
CA ALA A 6 -10.03 -14.94 20.03
C ALA A 6 -10.96 -13.84 20.59
N ARG A 7 -11.43 -14.02 21.84
CA ARG A 7 -12.30 -13.06 22.52
C ARG A 7 -11.61 -11.73 22.82
N SER A 8 -10.32 -11.76 23.15
CA SER A 8 -9.55 -10.54 23.42
C SER A 8 -9.27 -9.75 22.13
N LEU A 9 -9.02 -10.45 21.02
CA LEU A 9 -8.81 -9.84 19.71
C LEU A 9 -10.11 -9.30 19.10
N GLU A 10 -11.26 -9.87 19.50
CA GLU A 10 -12.57 -9.40 19.08
C GLU A 10 -12.90 -7.98 19.56
N GLU A 11 -12.28 -7.49 20.63
CA GLU A 11 -12.40 -6.09 21.06
C GLU A 11 -11.75 -5.12 20.04
N CYS A 12 -10.85 -5.63 19.20
CA CYS A 12 -10.07 -4.90 18.20
C CYS A 12 -10.45 -5.27 16.75
N ARG A 13 -11.76 -5.37 16.44
CA ARG A 13 -12.26 -5.77 15.10
C ARG A 13 -11.74 -4.93 13.93
N LEU A 14 -11.28 -3.70 14.18
CA LEU A 14 -10.71 -2.84 13.14
C LEU A 14 -9.36 -3.36 12.63
N LEU A 15 -8.59 -4.03 13.51
CA LEU A 15 -7.27 -4.57 13.22
C LEU A 15 -7.33 -6.07 12.91
N PHE A 16 -8.30 -6.78 13.50
CA PHE A 16 -8.48 -8.22 13.34
C PHE A 16 -9.82 -8.50 12.65
N PRO A 17 -9.81 -8.81 11.34
CA PRO A 17 -11.02 -9.16 10.62
C PRO A 17 -11.72 -10.38 11.23
N PRO A 18 -13.06 -10.49 11.09
CA PRO A 18 -13.82 -11.62 11.65
C PRO A 18 -13.28 -13.00 11.24
N ALA A 19 -12.80 -13.13 10.00
CA ALA A 19 -12.22 -14.37 9.50
C ALA A 19 -10.96 -14.80 10.28
N VAL A 20 -10.10 -13.85 10.68
CA VAL A 20 -8.90 -14.15 11.47
C VAL A 20 -9.27 -14.54 12.90
N ILE A 21 -10.27 -13.87 13.49
CA ILE A 21 -10.79 -14.20 14.81
C ILE A 21 -11.36 -15.62 14.83
N GLU A 22 -12.09 -16.01 13.78
CA GLU A 22 -12.65 -17.35 13.64
C GLU A 22 -11.56 -18.43 13.50
N MET A 23 -10.53 -18.18 12.68
CA MET A 23 -9.37 -19.08 12.56
C MET A 23 -8.65 -19.28 13.90
N ILE A 24 -8.45 -18.19 14.66
CA ILE A 24 -7.83 -18.24 15.98
C ILE A 24 -8.73 -18.99 16.98
N SER A 25 -10.05 -18.80 16.93
CA SER A 25 -11.01 -19.50 17.79
C SER A 25 -10.96 -21.01 17.56
N VAL A 26 -10.98 -21.45 16.29
CA VAL A 26 -10.89 -22.87 15.93
C VAL A 26 -9.54 -23.47 16.32
N ALA A 27 -8.45 -22.72 16.15
CA ALA A 27 -7.11 -23.15 16.56
C ALA A 27 -6.95 -23.26 18.08
N GLU A 28 -7.60 -22.37 18.84
CA GLU A 28 -7.61 -22.38 20.30
C GLU A 28 -8.42 -23.58 20.84
N GLU A 29 -9.56 -23.92 20.22
CA GLU A 29 -10.36 -25.10 20.58
C GLU A 29 -9.68 -26.42 20.24
N SER A 30 -8.93 -26.47 19.13
CA SER A 30 -8.20 -27.66 18.68
C SER A 30 -6.81 -27.82 19.31
N GLY A 31 -6.37 -26.84 20.11
CA GLY A 31 -5.03 -26.82 20.71
C GLY A 31 -3.89 -26.54 19.72
N GLY A 32 -4.21 -26.10 18.50
CA GLY A 32 -3.27 -25.80 17.41
C GLY A 32 -2.86 -24.33 17.29
N LEU A 33 -3.08 -23.53 18.33
CA LEU A 33 -2.92 -22.06 18.28
C LEU A 33 -1.55 -21.60 17.77
N ASP A 34 -0.46 -22.21 18.25
CA ASP A 34 0.91 -21.85 17.85
C ASP A 34 1.15 -22.01 16.34
N GLN A 35 0.68 -23.13 15.77
CA GLN A 35 0.81 -23.41 14.36
C GLN A 35 -0.06 -22.49 13.51
N GLU A 36 -1.27 -22.17 13.96
CA GLU A 36 -2.17 -21.29 13.21
C GLU A 36 -1.70 -19.84 13.23
N LEU A 37 -1.19 -19.34 14.35
CA LEU A 37 -0.59 -18.00 14.43
C LEU A 37 0.62 -17.87 13.50
N THR A 38 1.44 -18.92 13.40
CA THR A 38 2.56 -18.96 12.44
C THR A 38 2.08 -18.93 10.98
N ARG A 39 1.00 -19.65 10.66
CA ARG A 39 0.39 -19.62 9.32
C ARG A 39 -0.16 -18.24 8.98
N LEU A 40 -0.88 -17.62 9.91
CA LEU A 40 -1.43 -16.27 9.76
C LEU A 40 -0.31 -15.24 9.57
N ALA A 41 0.76 -15.30 10.37
CA ALA A 41 1.91 -14.41 10.22
C ALA A 41 2.53 -14.51 8.82
N GLY A 42 2.76 -15.74 8.32
CA GLY A 42 3.28 -15.94 6.97
C GLY A 42 2.34 -15.45 5.87
N ALA A 43 1.02 -15.64 6.03
CA ALA A 43 0.04 -15.12 5.09
C ALA A 43 0.06 -13.58 5.01
N TYR A 44 0.11 -12.92 6.17
CA TYR A 44 0.21 -11.46 6.25
C TYR A 44 1.54 -10.92 5.71
N GLU A 45 2.65 -11.64 5.92
CA GLU A 45 3.95 -11.26 5.36
C GLU A 45 3.92 -11.28 3.82
N VAL A 46 3.32 -12.32 3.23
CA VAL A 46 3.15 -12.41 1.77
C VAL A 46 2.23 -11.31 1.23
N GLU A 47 1.13 -11.03 1.92
CA GLU A 47 0.21 -9.95 1.54
C GLU A 47 0.90 -8.57 1.65
N LEU A 48 1.68 -8.34 2.71
CA LEU A 48 2.45 -7.12 2.89
C LEU A 48 3.49 -6.95 1.78
N ASP A 49 4.26 -7.98 1.45
CA ASP A 49 5.25 -7.95 0.37
C ASP A 49 4.58 -7.64 -0.98
N ARG A 50 3.40 -8.23 -1.24
CA ARG A 50 2.61 -7.92 -2.44
C ARG A 50 2.16 -6.46 -2.48
N HIS A 51 1.66 -5.94 -1.36
CA HIS A 51 1.25 -4.53 -1.27
C HIS A 51 2.44 -3.58 -1.46
N LEU A 52 3.59 -3.88 -0.85
CA LEU A 52 4.81 -3.11 -1.03
C LEU A 52 5.28 -3.11 -2.48
N LYS A 53 5.31 -4.28 -3.14
CA LYS A 53 5.66 -4.38 -4.56
C LYS A 53 4.75 -3.55 -5.45
N MET A 54 3.44 -3.58 -5.19
CA MET A 54 2.48 -2.77 -5.94
C MET A 54 2.69 -1.26 -5.70
N MET A 55 2.91 -0.85 -4.44
CA MET A 55 3.20 0.55 -4.11
C MET A 55 4.47 1.05 -4.81
N VAL A 56 5.54 0.24 -4.79
CA VAL A 56 6.79 0.56 -5.48
C VAL A 56 6.61 0.60 -7.01
N ALA A 57 5.86 -0.35 -7.58
CA ALA A 57 5.58 -0.37 -9.01
C ALA A 57 4.78 0.86 -9.49
N LEU A 58 3.94 1.45 -8.62
CA LEU A 58 3.25 2.71 -8.92
C LEU A 58 4.11 3.96 -8.68
N ALA A 59 5.16 3.86 -7.87
CA ALA A 59 6.06 4.99 -7.63
C ALA A 59 6.89 5.35 -8.88
N GLU A 60 7.30 4.37 -9.67
CA GLU A 60 8.04 4.59 -10.92
C GLU A 60 7.29 5.46 -11.95
N PRO A 61 6.06 5.13 -12.38
CA PRO A 61 5.33 5.97 -13.33
C PRO A 61 5.00 7.36 -12.76
N LEU A 62 4.80 7.49 -11.44
CA LEU A 62 4.62 8.78 -10.80
C LEU A 62 5.87 9.66 -10.95
N MET A 63 7.07 9.11 -10.71
CA MET A 63 8.33 9.84 -10.90
C MET A 63 8.51 10.30 -12.35
N LEU A 64 8.19 9.45 -13.33
CA LEU A 64 8.22 9.81 -14.75
C LEU A 64 7.24 10.93 -15.09
N PHE A 65 6.02 10.89 -14.54
CA PHE A 65 5.03 11.94 -14.75
C PHE A 65 5.51 13.29 -14.18
N VAL A 66 6.06 13.30 -12.97
CA VAL A 66 6.66 14.51 -12.36
C VAL A 66 7.79 15.05 -13.24
N MET A 67 8.67 14.18 -13.74
CA MET A 67 9.76 14.57 -14.63
C MET A 67 9.25 15.15 -15.96
N ALA A 68 8.22 14.54 -16.54
CA ALA A 68 7.59 15.03 -17.77
C ALA A 68 6.97 16.42 -17.60
N VAL A 69 6.28 16.67 -16.47
CA VAL A 69 5.71 18.00 -16.17
C VAL A 69 6.80 19.04 -15.96
N LEU A 70 7.88 18.70 -15.23
CA LEU A 70 9.00 19.60 -14.99
C LEU A 70 9.67 20.00 -16.30
N VAL A 71 10.06 19.00 -17.12
CA VAL A 71 10.71 19.24 -18.41
C VAL A 71 9.77 19.99 -19.36
N GLY A 72 8.50 19.60 -19.43
CA GLY A 72 7.49 20.27 -20.25
C GLY A 72 7.32 21.75 -19.90
N THR A 73 7.31 22.08 -18.60
CA THR A 73 7.22 23.46 -18.13
C THR A 73 8.43 24.29 -18.56
N VAL A 74 9.64 23.73 -18.46
CA VAL A 74 10.87 24.39 -18.92
C VAL A 74 10.82 24.65 -20.42
N VAL A 75 10.42 23.66 -21.22
CA VAL A 75 10.31 23.78 -22.68
C VAL A 75 9.30 24.84 -23.09
N ILE A 76 8.10 24.83 -22.49
CA ILE A 76 7.07 25.84 -22.75
C ILE A 76 7.59 27.23 -22.39
N GLY A 77 8.25 27.38 -21.24
CA GLY A 77 8.85 28.64 -20.79
C GLY A 77 9.92 29.18 -21.75
N MET A 78 10.66 28.30 -22.44
CA MET A 78 11.64 28.71 -23.46
C MET A 78 11.00 29.02 -24.81
N LEU A 79 9.96 28.30 -25.23
CA LEU A 79 9.33 28.46 -26.54
C LEU A 79 8.41 29.68 -26.64
N LEU A 80 7.64 29.98 -25.59
CA LEU A 80 6.75 31.15 -25.55
C LEU A 80 7.45 32.48 -25.93
N PRO A 81 8.60 32.87 -25.33
CA PRO A 81 9.27 34.12 -25.69
C PRO A 81 9.77 34.12 -27.14
N ILE A 82 10.15 32.96 -27.69
CA ILE A 82 10.56 32.86 -29.10
C ILE A 82 9.39 33.20 -30.02
N PHE A 83 8.19 32.67 -29.74
CA PHE A 83 6.99 33.00 -30.52
C PHE A 83 6.59 34.46 -30.39
N ASN A 84 6.64 35.02 -29.17
CA ASN A 84 6.34 36.45 -28.95
C ASN A 84 7.30 37.38 -29.71
N LEU A 85 8.59 37.02 -29.81
CA LEU A 85 9.57 37.78 -30.59
C LEU A 85 9.28 37.71 -32.10
N GLN A 86 8.80 36.58 -32.61
CA GLN A 86 8.43 36.45 -34.03
C GLN A 86 7.22 37.33 -34.39
N GLU A 87 6.22 37.45 -33.51
CA GLU A 87 5.09 38.35 -33.71
C GLU A 87 5.49 39.83 -33.68
N LEU A 88 6.44 40.21 -32.82
CA LEU A 88 6.91 41.60 -32.74
C LEU A 88 7.71 42.04 -33.99
N ILE A 89 8.38 41.10 -34.66
CA ILE A 89 9.22 41.36 -35.84
C ILE A 89 8.38 41.40 -37.14
N ARG A 90 7.16 40.85 -37.13
CA ARG A 90 6.28 40.76 -38.31
C ARG A 90 5.37 41.97 -38.45
#